data_AF-A0A8B6FP67-F1
#
_entry.id   AF-A0A8B6FP67-F1
#
_cell.length_a   1.000
_cell.length_b   1.000
_cell.length_c   1.000
_cell.angle_alpha   90.00
_cell.angle_beta   90.00
_cell.angle_gamma   90.00
#
_symmetry.space_group_name_H-M   'P 1'
#
loop_
_entity.id
_entity.type
_entity.pdbx_description
1 polymer ?
#
loop_
_entity_poly.entity_id
_entity_poly.type
_entity_poly.pdbx_seq_one_letter_code
_entity_poly.pdbx_strand_id
1 'polypeptide(L)'
;PLTDETDICSTPVQLSYNIYCYQLCNKTKPETNLQQKIQNLKKKLVVSKKDTNKHIRSLTSAPDNRYSSQTMGLVGTSCIAVVVGILTAFDCINICQKCLKSNKVRTEI
;
A
#
# COMPACT_ATOMS: atom_id res chain seq x y z
N PRO A 1 7.32 18.64 14.18
CA PRO A 1 7.84 19.27 15.41
C PRO A 1 6.75 20.16 16.04
N LEU A 2 6.03 19.61 17.03
CA LEU A 2 5.06 20.37 17.83
C LEU A 2 5.85 21.21 18.84
N THR A 3 5.90 22.52 18.62
CA THR A 3 6.37 23.48 19.61
C THR A 3 5.34 23.53 20.74
N ASP A 4 5.69 22.94 21.87
CA ASP A 4 4.96 23.07 23.12
C ASP A 4 5.25 24.49 23.65
N GLU A 5 4.38 25.44 23.33
CA GLU A 5 4.38 26.76 23.96
C GLU A 5 3.95 26.58 25.41
N THR A 6 4.93 26.41 26.29
CA THR A 6 4.76 26.71 27.70
C THR A 6 4.71 28.23 27.84
N ASP A 7 3.50 28.79 27.91
CA ASP A 7 3.28 30.18 28.31
C ASP A 7 3.77 30.38 29.76
N ILE A 8 4.97 30.97 29.88
CA ILE A 8 5.54 31.43 31.14
C ILE A 8 4.86 32.77 31.46
N CYS A 9 3.90 32.76 32.40
CA CYS A 9 3.33 34.02 32.89
C CYS A 9 4.32 34.64 33.88
N SER A 10 5.14 35.59 33.41
CA SER A 10 6.09 36.32 34.24
C SER A 10 5.52 37.69 34.59
N THR A 11 5.12 37.90 35.85
CA THR A 11 4.96 39.25 36.40
C THR A 11 6.01 39.48 37.47
N PRO A 12 6.95 40.42 37.30
CA PRO A 12 7.92 40.74 38.34
C PRO A 12 7.28 41.59 39.44
N VAL A 13 7.43 41.18 40.70
CA VAL A 13 7.19 42.03 41.88
C VAL A 13 8.53 42.24 42.55
N GLN A 14 8.97 43.50 42.71
CA GLN A 14 10.25 43.81 43.35
C GLN A 14 10.10 43.82 44.87
N LEU A 15 10.88 42.98 45.55
CA LEU A 15 11.20 43.13 46.98
C LEU A 15 12.70 43.42 47.13
N SER A 16 13.02 44.29 48.08
CA SER A 16 14.38 44.73 48.39
C SER A 16 15.29 43.52 48.66
N TYR A 17 16.49 43.56 48.06
CA TYR A 17 17.52 42.50 47.98
C TYR A 17 17.33 41.46 46.85
N ASN A 18 18.38 41.31 46.02
CA ASN A 18 18.43 40.55 44.75
C ASN A 18 18.16 39.04 44.88
N ILE A 19 16.93 38.64 45.18
CA ILE A 19 16.47 37.25 45.05
C ILE A 19 15.23 37.25 44.13
N TYR A 20 15.37 36.58 42.99
CA TYR A 20 14.27 36.31 42.09
C TYR A 20 13.60 35.00 42.52
N CYS A 21 12.40 35.08 43.09
CA CYS A 21 11.56 33.89 43.31
C CYS A 21 10.70 33.65 42.06
N TYR A 22 10.79 32.46 41.48
CA TYR A 22 9.83 32.01 40.47
C TYR A 22 8.76 31.16 41.17
N GLN A 23 7.49 31.51 41.00
CA GLN A 23 6.39 30.66 41.44
C GLN A 23 6.06 29.68 40.29
N LEU A 24 6.17 28.37 40.52
CA LEU A 24 5.61 27.38 39.61
C LEU A 24 4.09 27.47 39.64
N CYS A 25 3.49 28.00 38.57
CA CYS A 25 2.05 27.96 38.40
C CYS A 25 1.65 26.60 37.82
N ASN A 26 1.21 25.67 38.67
CA ASN A 26 0.70 24.38 38.21
C ASN A 26 -0.71 24.57 37.61
N LYS A 27 -0.78 24.81 36.29
CA LYS A 27 -2.05 24.79 35.57
C LYS A 27 -2.49 23.33 35.40
N THR A 28 -3.24 22.82 36.38
CA THR A 28 -3.99 21.57 36.19
C THR A 28 -5.08 21.85 35.16
N LYS A 29 -4.84 21.49 33.89
CA LYS A 29 -5.88 21.50 32.85
C LYS A 29 -6.95 20.47 33.26
N PRO A 30 -8.25 20.77 33.14
CA PRO A 30 -9.31 19.84 33.52
C PRO A 30 -9.15 18.53 32.72
N GLU A 31 -9.20 17.39 33.42
CA GLU A 31 -8.95 16.03 32.90
C GLU A 31 -9.71 15.69 31.60
N THR A 32 -10.88 16.31 31.41
CA THR A 32 -11.73 16.14 30.23
C THR A 32 -11.02 16.50 28.92
N ASN A 33 -10.10 17.46 28.95
CA ASN A 33 -9.34 17.88 27.77
C ASN A 33 -8.25 16.85 27.37
N LEU A 34 -7.72 16.11 28.36
CA LEU A 34 -6.61 15.19 28.15
C LEU A 34 -7.06 13.94 27.39
N GLN A 35 -8.20 13.38 27.77
CA GLN A 35 -8.77 12.21 27.10
C GLN A 35 -9.18 12.52 25.66
N GLN A 36 -9.76 13.70 25.41
CA GLN A 36 -10.09 14.14 24.06
C GLN A 36 -8.83 14.30 23.19
N LYS A 37 -7.75 14.83 23.77
CA LYS A 37 -6.44 14.95 23.09
C LYS A 37 -5.86 13.56 22.76
N ILE A 38 -5.93 12.62 23.70
CA ILE A 38 -5.48 11.23 23.49
C ILE A 38 -6.29 10.54 22.39
N GLN A 39 -7.61 10.71 22.36
CA GLN A 39 -8.46 10.13 21.32
C GLN A 39 -8.17 10.75 19.94
N ASN A 40 -7.95 12.05 19.87
CA ASN A 40 -7.59 12.72 18.61
C ASN A 40 -6.21 12.28 18.11
N LEU A 41 -5.25 12.06 19.00
CA LEU A 41 -3.95 11.50 18.65
C LEU A 41 -4.09 10.05 18.16
N LYS A 42 -4.84 9.20 18.87
CA LYS A 42 -5.14 7.83 18.41
C LYS A 42 -5.77 7.82 17.03
N LYS A 43 -6.76 8.69 16.76
CA LYS A 43 -7.39 8.82 15.43
C LYS A 43 -6.40 9.27 14.35
N LYS A 44 -5.48 10.19 14.66
CA LYS A 44 -4.42 10.61 13.73
C LYS A 44 -3.37 9.51 13.46
N LEU A 45 -3.15 8.63 14.43
CA LEU A 45 -2.14 7.56 14.37
C LEU A 45 -2.68 6.25 13.78
N VAL A 46 -4.01 6.07 13.75
CA VAL A 46 -4.65 4.93 13.08
C VAL A 46 -4.61 5.17 11.58
N VAL A 47 -3.58 4.63 10.92
CA VAL A 47 -3.51 4.55 9.47
C VAL A 47 -4.29 3.31 9.00
N SER A 48 -5.06 3.46 7.92
CA SER A 48 -5.73 2.34 7.26
C SER A 48 -4.70 1.32 6.80
N LYS A 49 -4.85 0.06 7.22
CA LYS A 49 -3.92 -1.04 6.88
C LYS A 49 -3.77 -1.26 5.37
N LYS A 50 -4.75 -0.82 4.58
CA LYS A 50 -4.76 -0.93 3.11
C LYS A 50 -3.85 0.11 2.46
N ASP A 51 -3.67 1.26 3.09
CA ASP A 51 -2.86 2.36 2.57
C ASP A 51 -1.42 2.32 3.07
N THR A 52 -1.08 1.32 3.88
CA THR A 52 0.28 1.15 4.38
C THR A 52 1.20 0.70 3.24
N ASN A 53 2.38 1.30 3.14
CA ASN A 53 3.46 0.85 2.25
C ASN A 53 3.73 -0.66 2.33
N LYS A 54 3.55 -1.27 3.51
CA LYS A 54 3.67 -2.72 3.71
C LYS A 54 2.62 -3.52 2.93
N HIS A 55 1.37 -3.06 2.89
CA HIS A 55 0.29 -3.70 2.14
C HIS A 55 0.45 -3.50 0.64
N ILE A 56 0.85 -2.30 0.21
CA ILE A 56 1.18 -2.01 -1.19
C ILE A 56 2.30 -2.95 -1.67
N ARG A 57 3.34 -3.15 -0.86
CA ARG A 57 4.44 -4.08 -1.13
C ARG A 57 4.04 -5.57 -1.10
N SER A 58 2.97 -5.95 -0.38
CA SER A 58 2.51 -7.35 -0.39
C SER A 58 1.67 -7.69 -1.62
N LEU A 59 0.94 -6.71 -2.17
CA LEU A 59 0.14 -6.89 -3.39
C LEU A 59 0.99 -6.78 -4.66
N THR A 60 2.13 -6.12 -4.55
CA THR A 60 3.11 -5.98 -5.61
C THR A 60 4.19 -7.03 -5.41
N SER A 61 4.12 -8.17 -6.13
CA SER A 61 5.36 -8.91 -6.42
C SER A 61 6.33 -7.89 -7.00
N ALA A 62 7.49 -7.68 -6.40
CA ALA A 62 8.40 -6.60 -6.79
C ALA A 62 8.53 -6.60 -8.33
N PRO A 63 8.06 -5.54 -9.02
CA PRO A 63 8.12 -5.50 -10.47
C PRO A 63 9.60 -5.42 -10.79
N ASP A 64 10.15 -6.57 -11.15
CA ASP A 64 11.56 -6.69 -11.45
C ASP A 64 11.75 -6.05 -12.83
N ASN A 65 12.06 -4.76 -12.83
CA ASN A 65 12.44 -4.01 -14.03
C ASN A 65 13.83 -4.41 -14.55
N ARG A 66 14.41 -5.48 -14.01
CA ARG A 66 15.65 -6.06 -14.52
C ARG A 66 15.33 -6.63 -15.90
N TYR A 67 15.88 -6.00 -16.92
CA TYR A 67 15.72 -6.44 -18.31
C TYR A 67 15.99 -7.94 -18.48
N SER A 68 16.96 -8.48 -17.72
CA SER A 68 17.28 -9.91 -17.69
C SER A 68 16.14 -10.83 -17.27
N SER A 69 15.30 -10.46 -16.29
CA SER A 69 14.20 -11.31 -15.83
C SER A 69 13.05 -11.32 -16.83
N GLN A 70 12.75 -10.17 -17.43
CA GLN A 70 11.74 -10.05 -18.49
C GLN A 70 12.15 -10.84 -19.74
N THR A 71 13.41 -10.73 -20.15
CA THR A 71 13.90 -11.48 -21.31
C THR A 71 13.89 -12.99 -21.06
N MET A 72 14.31 -13.45 -19.88
CA MET A 72 14.34 -14.87 -19.56
C MET A 72 12.94 -15.46 -19.42
N GLY A 73 12.01 -14.72 -18.81
CA GLY A 73 10.60 -15.09 -18.75
C GLY A 73 9.97 -15.20 -20.14
N LEU A 74 10.21 -14.22 -21.01
CA LEU A 74 9.68 -14.21 -22.37
C LEU A 74 10.20 -15.39 -23.20
N VAL A 75 11.51 -15.65 -23.16
CA VAL A 75 12.12 -16.78 -23.89
C VAL A 75 11.57 -18.11 -23.37
N GLY A 76 11.52 -18.30 -22.05
CA GLY A 76 10.99 -19.53 -21.44
C GLY A 76 9.53 -19.79 -21.82
N THR A 77 8.67 -18.78 -21.68
CA THR A 77 7.25 -18.89 -22.06
C THR A 77 7.09 -19.15 -23.56
N SER A 78 7.87 -18.47 -24.41
CA SER A 78 7.81 -18.67 -25.87
C SER A 78 8.17 -20.10 -26.27
N CYS A 79 9.23 -20.68 -25.69
CA CYS A 79 9.64 -22.05 -25.98
C CYS A 79 8.53 -23.07 -25.65
N ILE A 80 7.92 -22.93 -24.48
CA ILE A 80 6.81 -23.82 -24.05
C ILE A 80 5.59 -23.63 -24.95
N ALA A 81 5.24 -22.37 -25.25
CA ALA A 81 4.09 -22.04 -26.08
C ALA A 81 4.20 -22.61 -27.50
N VAL A 82 5.40 -22.63 -28.09
CA VAL A 82 5.62 -23.23 -29.43
C VAL A 82 5.37 -24.73 -29.40
N VAL A 83 5.93 -25.45 -28.42
CA VAL A 83 5.79 -26.91 -28.34
C VAL A 83 4.33 -27.30 -28.13
N VAL A 84 3.66 -26.67 -27.16
CA VAL A 84 2.23 -26.92 -26.89
C VAL A 84 1.39 -26.49 -28.10
N GLY A 85 1.69 -25.34 -28.70
CA GLY A 85 1.00 -24.82 -29.86
C GLY A 85 1.01 -25.79 -31.05
N ILE A 86 2.16 -26.42 -31.35
CA ILE A 86 2.29 -27.40 -32.42
C ILE A 86 1.42 -28.64 -32.13
N LEU A 87 1.50 -29.19 -30.92
CA LEU A 87 0.70 -30.35 -30.53
C LEU A 87 -0.79 -30.07 -30.66
N THR A 88 -1.23 -28.91 -30.14
CA THR A 88 -2.64 -28.50 -30.19
C THR A 88 -3.09 -28.20 -31.62
N ALA A 89 -2.21 -27.63 -32.46
CA ALA A 89 -2.53 -27.31 -33.85
C ALA A 89 -2.83 -28.55 -34.69
N PHE A 90 -2.08 -29.66 -34.49
CA PHE A 90 -2.37 -30.92 -35.19
C PHE A 90 -3.76 -31.46 -34.86
N ASP A 91 -4.14 -31.40 -33.58
CA ASP A 91 -5.47 -31.82 -33.14
C ASP A 91 -6.55 -30.89 -33.68
N CYS A 92 -6.33 -29.57 -33.64
CA CYS A 92 -7.24 -28.58 -34.21
C CYS A 92 -7.45 -28.79 -35.71
N ILE A 93 -6.39 -29.03 -36.49
CA ILE A 93 -6.51 -29.28 -37.95
C ILE A 93 -7.35 -30.54 -38.21
N ASN A 94 -7.07 -31.62 -37.50
CA ASN A 94 -7.80 -32.88 -37.66
C ASN A 94 -9.29 -32.75 -37.29
N ILE A 95 -9.60 -32.03 -36.22
CA ILE A 95 -10.98 -31.78 -35.78
C ILE A 95 -11.68 -30.84 -36.78
N CYS A 96 -11.04 -29.74 -37.18
CA CYS A 96 -11.59 -28.80 -38.15
C CYS A 96 -11.92 -29.49 -39.48
N GLN A 97 -11.03 -30.34 -40.00
CA GLN A 97 -11.31 -31.10 -41.23
C GLN A 97 -12.51 -32.05 -41.08
N LYS A 98 -12.66 -32.72 -39.93
CA LYS A 98 -13.82 -33.58 -39.66
C LYS A 98 -15.11 -32.76 -39.56
N CYS A 99 -15.08 -31.62 -38.87
CA CYS A 99 -16.23 -30.72 -38.74
C CYS A 99 -16.65 -30.12 -40.09
N LEU A 100 -15.70 -29.68 -40.91
CA LEU A 100 -15.97 -29.15 -42.25
C LEU A 100 -16.57 -30.22 -43.19
N LYS A 101 -16.06 -31.46 -43.14
CA LYS A 101 -16.62 -32.59 -43.91
C LYS A 101 -18.04 -32.94 -43.44
N SER A 102 -18.29 -32.99 -42.13
CA SER A 102 -19.61 -33.26 -41.56
C SER A 102 -20.64 -32.19 -41.98
N ASN A 103 -20.25 -30.91 -41.97
CA ASN A 103 -21.11 -29.83 -42.42
C ASN A 103 -21.41 -29.90 -43.93
N LYS A 104 -20.43 -30.26 -44.77
CA LYS A 104 -20.66 -30.43 -46.22
C LYS A 104 -21.68 -31.53 -46.53
N VAL A 105 -21.56 -32.69 -45.87
CA VAL A 105 -22.51 -33.81 -46.04
C VAL A 105 -23.92 -33.42 -45.58
N ARG A 106 -24.04 -32.62 -44.52
CA ARG A 106 -25.34 -32.15 -44.02
C ARG A 106 -26.03 -31.15 -44.97
N THR A 107 -25.28 -30.38 -45.76
CA THR A 107 -25.83 -29.44 -46.74
C THR A 107 -26.24 -30.06 -48.08
N GLU A 108 -25.83 -31.31 -48.36
CA GLU A 108 -26.17 -32.02 -49.61
C GLU A 108 -27.33 -33.02 -49.45
N ILE A 109 -28.04 -33.00 -48.31
CA ILE A 109 -29.25 -33.81 -48.02
C ILE A 109 -30.48 -32.91 -48.00
#